data_AF-A0AAJ5Z2N9-F1
#
_entry.id   AF-A0AAJ5Z2N9-F1
#
_cell.length_a   1.000
_cell.length_b   1.000
_cell.length_c   1.000
_cell.angle_alpha   90.00
_cell.angle_beta   90.00
_cell.angle_gamma   90.00
#
_symmetry.space_group_name_H-M   'P 1'
#
loop_
_entity.id
_entity.type
_entity.pdbx_description
1 polymer ?
#
loop_
_entity_poly.entity_id
_entity_poly.type
_entity_poly.pdbx_seq_one_letter_code
_entity_poly.pdbx_strand_id
1 'polypeptide(L)'
;MAAVEASDAMEEDKAWDQAVSRMDEPMLSQSKADDSVDPMALLVYYRRILPFKSLYMWLNRDITPARHFTHREFALTLQNNAYLRYQSYSTWDEWKKEVCRLNPSRFEIGPVYSAKPKDRKTMQKATFRPVARELVFDIDMTDYDEIRTCCSDKSICHRCWKWIGVAAEVLDMTLREDFGFKHIVWVYSGRRGIHCWVSDQEAFVLADDARKALVGWIEVIKGSANQAKKVTLGASAPGFHRTLHPSLRRALGHDILTATSSTAHARHRGLLQRAFVDLVLQDQDCFREQERSDVLLSLLPASDAEALAKLQAKWAISRSSVQKWDDVLEVAARAQERLRPAWVAALEDIVLQYTYPRIDSEVSKRQNHLLKAPFVVHPSTGRICVPLELEQIQSFDPQTSAPTVEQVLQELNQVAEASGHNEWEKTSLRPFVAQFDQVCARIVRQAQEQKRVAQRQSLDF
;
A
#
# COMPACT_ATOMS: atom_id res chain seq x y z
N MET A 1 9.24 46.97 2.23
CA MET A 1 8.07 46.07 2.09
C MET A 1 8.38 44.66 2.59
N ALA A 2 9.48 44.02 2.18
CA ALA A 2 9.84 42.67 2.68
C ALA A 2 10.11 42.54 4.21
N ALA A 3 10.53 43.62 4.88
CA ALA A 3 10.78 43.60 6.33
C ALA A 3 9.50 43.75 7.17
N VAL A 4 8.42 44.29 6.60
CA VAL A 4 7.13 44.50 7.28
C VAL A 4 6.28 43.25 7.21
N GLU A 5 6.32 42.53 6.08
CA GLU A 5 5.64 41.23 5.93
C GLU A 5 6.26 40.13 6.83
N ALA A 6 7.56 40.22 7.12
CA ALA A 6 8.23 39.31 8.04
C ALA A 6 7.93 39.62 9.52
N SER A 7 7.70 40.88 9.89
CA SER A 7 7.30 41.25 11.25
C SER A 7 5.85 40.87 11.52
N ASP A 8 4.95 41.09 10.55
CA ASP A 8 3.53 40.78 10.70
C ASP A 8 3.29 39.26 10.80
N ALA A 9 4.02 38.45 10.03
CA ALA A 9 3.95 36.98 10.14
C ALA A 9 4.46 36.47 11.50
N MET A 10 5.49 37.14 12.07
CA MET A 10 6.07 36.76 13.35
C MET A 10 5.21 37.21 14.55
N GLU A 11 4.41 38.27 14.39
CA GLU A 11 3.42 38.70 15.37
C GLU A 11 2.15 37.84 15.34
N GLU A 12 1.69 37.42 14.15
CA GLU A 12 0.58 36.45 14.04
C GLU A 12 0.94 35.11 14.69
N ASP A 13 2.12 34.55 14.43
CA ASP A 13 2.56 33.27 15.04
C ASP A 13 2.60 33.36 16.59
N LYS A 14 3.07 34.49 17.15
CA LYS A 14 3.10 34.71 18.61
C LYS A 14 1.72 34.89 19.23
N ALA A 15 0.79 35.55 18.54
CA ALA A 15 -0.58 35.71 18.99
C ALA A 15 -1.33 34.36 19.01
N TRP A 16 -1.02 33.48 18.07
CA TRP A 16 -1.53 32.11 18.02
C TRP A 16 -0.93 31.20 19.09
N ASP A 17 0.38 31.27 19.35
CA ASP A 17 1.03 30.51 20.43
C ASP A 17 0.41 30.83 21.80
N GLN A 18 0.06 32.11 22.03
CA GLN A 18 -0.67 32.52 23.24
C GLN A 18 -2.12 32.03 23.28
N ALA A 19 -2.78 31.87 22.12
CA ALA A 19 -4.14 31.33 22.05
C ALA A 19 -4.16 29.81 22.31
N VAL A 20 -3.17 29.07 21.80
CA VAL A 20 -3.01 27.62 22.02
C VAL A 20 -2.66 27.31 23.48
N SER A 21 -1.82 28.15 24.11
CA SER A 21 -1.48 28.02 25.54
C SER A 21 -2.66 28.28 26.50
N ARG A 22 -3.78 28.84 26.03
CA ARG A 22 -4.99 29.15 26.81
C ARG A 22 -6.13 28.15 26.61
N MET A 23 -5.90 27.08 25.85
CA MET A 23 -6.90 26.03 25.65
C MET A 23 -6.85 25.06 26.85
N ASP A 24 -7.81 25.20 27.78
CA ASP A 24 -7.92 24.38 28.99
C ASP A 24 -8.12 22.87 28.66
N GLU A 25 -7.47 22.01 29.45
CA GLU A 25 -7.49 20.54 29.39
C GLU A 25 -8.88 19.82 29.39
N PRO A 26 -10.03 20.37 29.86
CA PRO A 26 -11.25 19.57 29.89
C PRO A 26 -12.01 19.47 28.56
N MET A 27 -11.68 20.28 27.53
CA MET A 27 -12.40 20.24 26.24
C MET A 27 -12.07 19.03 25.36
N LEU A 28 -11.03 18.25 25.70
CA LEU A 28 -10.71 16.97 25.05
C LEU A 28 -11.62 15.81 25.50
N SER A 29 -12.50 16.01 26.49
CA SER A 29 -13.25 14.91 27.12
C SER A 29 -14.74 14.80 26.77
N GLN A 30 -15.30 15.67 25.92
CA GLN A 30 -16.74 15.65 25.59
C GLN A 30 -17.05 15.81 24.09
N SER A 31 -16.80 14.77 23.30
CA SER A 31 -17.49 14.53 22.02
C SER A 31 -17.40 13.07 21.56
N LYS A 32 -17.86 12.12 22.39
CA LYS A 32 -18.14 10.74 21.90
C LYS A 32 -19.44 10.70 21.08
N ALA A 33 -19.47 11.41 19.95
CA ALA A 33 -20.61 11.38 19.03
C ALA A 33 -20.23 11.51 17.54
N ASP A 34 -18.97 11.74 17.17
CA ASP A 34 -18.53 11.64 15.77
C ASP A 34 -17.13 11.01 15.75
N ASP A 35 -16.95 9.90 15.03
CA ASP A 35 -15.65 9.21 14.87
C ASP A 35 -14.65 10.03 14.01
N SER A 36 -14.83 11.36 13.92
CA SER A 36 -14.05 12.25 13.07
C SER A 36 -12.98 12.99 13.87
N VAL A 37 -11.81 13.17 13.25
CA VAL A 37 -10.71 13.94 13.82
C VAL A 37 -11.11 15.41 13.97
N ASP A 38 -10.88 16.00 15.14
CA ASP A 38 -11.10 17.43 15.39
C ASP A 38 -10.37 18.31 14.33
N PRO A 39 -11.10 19.16 13.58
CA PRO A 39 -10.50 20.07 12.62
C PRO A 39 -9.41 20.96 13.22
N MET A 40 -9.49 21.35 14.50
CA MET A 40 -8.44 22.16 15.13
C MET A 40 -7.16 21.35 15.35
N ALA A 41 -7.26 20.13 15.87
CA ALA A 41 -6.12 19.21 15.94
C ALA A 41 -5.47 19.02 14.56
N LEU A 42 -6.26 18.84 13.50
CA LEU A 42 -5.74 18.67 12.15
C LEU A 42 -5.04 19.92 11.61
N LEU A 43 -5.57 21.11 11.91
CA LEU A 43 -4.94 22.38 11.55
C LEU A 43 -3.57 22.54 12.23
N VAL A 44 -3.48 22.23 13.53
CA VAL A 44 -2.20 22.26 14.27
C VAL A 44 -1.23 21.26 13.66
N TYR A 45 -1.69 20.04 13.35
CA TYR A 45 -0.88 19.03 12.68
C TYR A 45 -0.29 19.53 11.35
N TYR A 46 -1.11 20.13 10.47
CA TYR A 46 -0.62 20.71 9.21
C TYR A 46 0.35 21.88 9.44
N ARG A 47 0.08 22.76 10.40
CA ARG A 47 0.95 23.91 10.67
C ARG A 47 2.32 23.51 11.21
N ARG A 48 2.35 22.51 12.10
CA ARG A 48 3.50 22.24 12.97
C ARG A 48 4.23 20.94 12.65
N ILE A 49 3.50 19.88 12.32
CA ILE A 49 4.02 18.50 12.28
C ILE A 49 4.19 17.97 10.86
N LEU A 50 3.24 18.19 9.94
CA LEU A 50 3.28 17.60 8.60
C LEU A 50 4.59 17.96 7.86
N PRO A 51 5.38 16.98 7.38
CA PRO A 51 6.70 17.22 6.78
C PRO A 51 6.60 17.73 5.33
N PHE A 52 6.06 18.94 5.14
CA PHE A 52 5.88 19.56 3.81
C PHE A 52 7.15 19.62 2.98
N LYS A 53 8.30 19.91 3.61
CA LYS A 53 9.60 20.00 2.92
C LYS A 53 10.03 18.63 2.37
N SER A 54 9.86 17.56 3.13
CA SER A 54 10.16 16.19 2.72
C SER A 54 9.25 15.75 1.56
N LEU A 55 7.94 15.97 1.69
CA LEU A 55 6.96 15.69 0.62
C LEU A 55 7.26 16.50 -0.64
N TYR A 56 7.62 17.77 -0.51
CA TYR A 56 8.03 18.61 -1.63
C TYR A 56 9.30 18.07 -2.30
N MET A 57 10.33 17.72 -1.53
CA MET A 57 11.59 17.19 -2.06
C MET A 57 11.36 15.89 -2.84
N TRP A 58 10.53 14.99 -2.31
CA TRP A 58 10.09 13.78 -3.01
C TRP A 58 9.41 14.09 -4.35
N LEU A 59 8.38 14.92 -4.33
CA LEU A 59 7.54 15.19 -5.51
C LEU A 59 8.22 16.08 -6.55
N ASN A 60 9.11 16.97 -6.11
CA ASN A 60 9.89 17.85 -6.97
C ASN A 60 11.05 17.11 -7.64
N ARG A 61 11.59 16.06 -6.99
CA ARG A 61 12.68 15.19 -7.49
C ARG A 61 13.98 15.95 -7.78
N ASP A 62 14.12 17.14 -7.21
CA ASP A 62 15.20 18.08 -7.50
C ASP A 62 15.36 19.07 -6.34
N ILE A 63 16.52 19.72 -6.25
CA ILE A 63 16.78 20.79 -5.29
C ILE A 63 16.13 22.10 -5.75
N THR A 64 16.10 22.33 -7.07
CA THR A 64 15.46 23.53 -7.65
C THR A 64 14.00 23.25 -8.03
N PRO A 65 13.09 24.22 -7.90
CA PRO A 65 11.69 24.04 -8.32
C PRO A 65 11.57 23.57 -9.77
N ALA A 66 10.87 22.46 -9.98
CA ALA A 66 10.73 21.80 -11.26
C ALA A 66 9.25 21.71 -11.69
N ARG A 67 9.03 21.39 -12.97
CA ARG A 67 7.68 21.09 -13.49
C ARG A 67 7.05 19.90 -12.77
N HIS A 68 7.85 18.99 -12.21
CA HIS A 68 7.39 17.84 -11.44
C HIS A 68 6.54 18.21 -10.22
N PHE A 69 6.78 19.37 -9.61
CA PHE A 69 5.94 19.88 -8.53
C PHE A 69 4.92 20.92 -9.04
N THR A 70 5.39 21.91 -9.81
CA THR A 70 4.54 23.04 -10.22
C THR A 70 3.37 22.66 -11.13
N HIS A 71 3.47 21.54 -11.84
CA HIS A 71 2.43 21.03 -12.73
C HIS A 71 1.73 19.79 -12.16
N ARG A 72 1.96 19.48 -10.88
CA ARG A 72 1.34 18.34 -10.21
C ARG A 72 -0.04 18.68 -9.71
N GLU A 73 -0.97 17.76 -9.93
CA GLU A 73 -2.30 17.83 -9.35
C GLU A 73 -2.28 17.37 -7.89
N PHE A 74 -2.90 18.17 -7.05
CA PHE A 74 -3.38 17.77 -5.73
C PHE A 74 -4.90 17.83 -5.73
N ALA A 75 -5.54 16.89 -5.03
CA ALA A 75 -6.94 17.02 -4.65
C ALA A 75 -7.06 17.13 -3.14
N LEU A 76 -8.04 17.92 -2.68
CA LEU A 76 -8.30 18.13 -1.27
C LEU A 76 -9.75 17.75 -0.99
N THR A 77 -9.96 16.89 0.01
CA THR A 77 -11.27 16.66 0.58
C THR A 77 -11.42 17.56 1.79
N LEU A 78 -12.34 18.52 1.77
CA LEU A 78 -12.59 19.43 2.89
C LEU A 78 -13.39 18.75 4.01
N GLN A 79 -13.50 19.40 5.17
CA GLN A 79 -14.27 18.92 6.32
C GLN A 79 -15.76 18.69 5.99
N ASN A 80 -16.31 19.51 5.09
CA ASN A 80 -17.69 19.37 4.60
C ASN A 80 -17.81 18.38 3.42
N ASN A 81 -16.82 17.51 3.20
CA ASN A 81 -16.73 16.56 2.09
C ASN A 81 -16.68 17.17 0.68
N ALA A 82 -16.51 18.49 0.53
CA ALA A 82 -16.25 19.09 -0.77
C ALA A 82 -14.91 18.59 -1.33
N TYR A 83 -14.94 18.11 -2.59
CA TYR A 83 -13.78 17.52 -3.25
C TYR A 83 -13.20 18.49 -4.30
N LEU A 84 -12.05 19.08 -3.97
CA LEU A 84 -11.39 20.10 -4.78
C LEU A 84 -10.25 19.48 -5.59
N ARG A 85 -10.50 19.19 -6.87
CA ARG A 85 -9.47 18.70 -7.80
C ARG A 85 -8.66 19.79 -8.48
N TYR A 86 -7.58 19.38 -9.13
CA TYR A 86 -6.74 20.21 -9.98
C TYR A 86 -6.13 21.41 -9.23
N GLN A 87 -5.78 21.23 -7.95
CA GLN A 87 -4.93 22.19 -7.26
C GLN A 87 -3.47 21.96 -7.64
N SER A 88 -2.66 23.02 -7.62
CA SER A 88 -1.23 22.94 -7.93
C SER A 88 -0.49 24.14 -7.35
N TYR A 89 0.72 23.93 -6.86
CA TYR A 89 1.49 24.90 -6.07
C TYR A 89 2.90 25.07 -6.62
N SER A 90 3.52 26.22 -6.39
CA SER A 90 4.85 26.52 -6.91
C SER A 90 5.97 26.12 -5.94
N THR A 91 5.69 26.21 -4.64
CA THR A 91 6.64 25.93 -3.55
C THR A 91 5.97 25.14 -2.42
N TRP A 92 6.77 24.54 -1.54
CA TRP A 92 6.27 23.89 -0.34
C TRP A 92 5.58 24.88 0.62
N ASP A 93 6.00 26.14 0.63
CA ASP A 93 5.42 27.21 1.45
C ASP A 93 4.02 27.62 0.96
N GLU A 94 3.86 27.83 -0.36
CA GLU A 94 2.54 28.08 -0.99
C GLU A 94 1.59 26.91 -0.69
N TRP A 95 2.08 25.67 -0.82
CA TRP A 95 1.29 24.48 -0.53
C TRP A 95 0.89 24.39 0.94
N LYS A 96 1.83 24.62 1.87
CA LYS A 96 1.56 24.63 3.31
C LYS A 96 0.50 25.67 3.67
N LYS A 97 0.65 26.90 3.17
CA LYS A 97 -0.30 28.00 3.41
C LYS A 97 -1.71 27.63 2.96
N GLU A 98 -1.86 27.09 1.76
CA GLU A 98 -3.17 26.71 1.23
C GLU A 98 -3.78 25.50 1.95
N VAL A 99 -2.99 24.49 2.32
CA VAL A 99 -3.48 23.36 3.13
C VAL A 99 -3.93 23.83 4.51
N CYS A 100 -3.19 24.74 5.16
CA CYS A 100 -3.58 25.30 6.45
C CYS A 100 -4.83 26.19 6.33
N ARG A 101 -4.95 26.96 5.25
CA ARG A 101 -6.13 27.83 5.00
C ARG A 101 -7.40 27.03 4.75
N LEU A 102 -7.30 25.96 3.97
CA LEU A 102 -8.43 25.11 3.61
C LEU A 102 -8.75 24.04 4.66
N ASN A 103 -7.76 23.67 5.47
CA ASN A 103 -7.83 22.64 6.50
C ASN A 103 -8.55 21.35 6.05
N PRO A 104 -8.06 20.67 5.00
CA PRO A 104 -8.73 19.52 4.43
C PRO A 104 -8.71 18.32 5.39
N SER A 105 -9.74 17.46 5.37
CA SER A 105 -9.74 16.20 6.12
C SER A 105 -8.69 15.21 5.60
N ARG A 106 -8.34 15.31 4.31
CA ARG A 106 -7.21 14.63 3.66
C ARG A 106 -6.90 15.28 2.31
N PHE A 107 -5.75 14.96 1.74
CA PHE A 107 -5.44 15.30 0.35
C PHE A 107 -4.78 14.12 -0.38
N GLU A 108 -4.99 14.08 -1.68
CA GLU A 108 -4.47 13.08 -2.60
C GLU A 108 -3.50 13.71 -3.61
N ILE A 109 -2.52 12.91 -4.03
CA ILE A 109 -1.50 13.29 -5.02
C ILE A 109 -1.87 12.66 -6.36
N GLY A 110 -1.94 13.50 -7.39
CA GLY A 110 -2.20 13.12 -8.77
C GLY A 110 -0.95 13.23 -9.66
N PRO A 111 -1.13 13.14 -10.99
CA PRO A 111 -0.03 13.22 -11.94
C PRO A 111 0.52 14.63 -12.09
N VAL A 112 1.68 14.69 -12.72
CA VAL A 112 2.20 15.88 -13.39
C VAL A 112 1.49 16.02 -14.74
N TYR A 113 1.00 17.22 -15.03
CA TYR A 113 0.34 17.57 -16.29
C TYR A 113 1.26 18.36 -17.22
N SER A 114 0.83 18.48 -18.48
CA SER A 114 1.45 19.34 -19.51
C SER A 114 1.39 20.84 -19.19
N ALA A 115 0.48 21.27 -18.31
CA ALA A 115 0.36 22.64 -17.79
C ALA A 115 -0.08 22.60 -16.33
N LYS A 116 -0.03 23.75 -15.64
CA LYS A 116 -0.46 23.86 -14.24
C LYS A 116 -1.95 23.46 -14.09
N PRO A 117 -2.29 22.47 -13.26
CA PRO A 117 -3.68 22.04 -13.06
C PRO A 117 -4.68 23.14 -12.68
N LYS A 118 -4.25 24.12 -11.87
CA LYS A 118 -5.11 25.24 -11.46
C LYS A 118 -5.55 26.12 -12.64
N ASP A 119 -4.74 26.15 -13.70
CA ASP A 119 -4.96 26.96 -14.91
C ASP A 119 -5.70 26.17 -16.00
N ARG A 120 -6.10 24.91 -15.77
CA ARG A 120 -6.68 24.04 -16.83
C ARG A 120 -7.87 24.65 -17.59
N LYS A 121 -8.63 25.55 -16.96
CA LYS A 121 -9.82 26.17 -17.57
C LYS A 121 -9.47 27.14 -18.70
N THR A 122 -8.24 27.65 -18.74
CA THR A 122 -7.75 28.54 -19.81
C THR A 122 -7.09 27.77 -20.96
N MET A 123 -6.96 26.44 -20.83
CA MET A 123 -6.27 25.57 -21.78
C MET A 123 -7.28 24.86 -22.71
N GLN A 124 -6.84 24.56 -23.94
CA GLN A 124 -7.59 23.65 -24.80
C GLN A 124 -7.59 22.23 -24.21
N LYS A 125 -8.75 21.56 -24.20
CA LYS A 125 -8.87 20.21 -23.60
C LYS A 125 -7.89 19.19 -24.18
N ALA A 126 -7.59 19.28 -25.47
CA ALA A 126 -6.68 18.35 -26.15
C ALA A 126 -5.20 18.50 -25.71
N THR A 127 -4.81 19.64 -25.14
CA THR A 127 -3.43 19.91 -24.74
C THR A 127 -3.17 19.65 -23.26
N PHE A 128 -4.19 19.70 -22.41
CA PHE A 128 -4.09 19.40 -20.97
C PHE A 128 -4.18 17.89 -20.72
N ARG A 129 -3.03 17.25 -20.50
CA ARG A 129 -2.94 15.80 -20.29
C ARG A 129 -1.91 15.44 -19.20
N PRO A 130 -2.10 14.32 -18.48
CA PRO A 130 -1.05 13.74 -17.67
C PRO A 130 0.18 13.43 -18.51
N VAL A 131 1.37 13.64 -17.94
CA VAL A 131 2.65 13.35 -18.59
C VAL A 131 3.55 12.43 -17.76
N ALA A 132 3.38 12.43 -16.44
CA ALA A 132 4.14 11.58 -15.53
C ALA A 132 3.40 11.40 -14.21
N ARG A 133 3.59 10.27 -13.56
CA ARG A 133 3.12 9.96 -12.20
C ARG A 133 3.92 8.79 -11.68
N GLU A 134 4.14 8.72 -10.37
CA GLU A 134 4.65 7.52 -9.73
C GLU A 134 3.80 6.30 -10.16
N LEU A 135 4.44 5.14 -10.31
CA LEU A 135 3.69 3.90 -10.41
C LEU A 135 3.25 3.53 -9.00
N VAL A 136 1.96 3.30 -8.81
CA VAL A 136 1.39 3.05 -7.49
C VAL A 136 0.60 1.77 -7.48
N PHE A 137 0.52 1.15 -6.31
CA PHE A 137 -0.34 0.01 -6.03
C PHE A 137 -1.08 0.25 -4.72
N ASP A 138 -2.33 -0.19 -4.67
CA ASP A 138 -3.16 -0.14 -3.47
C ASP A 138 -3.60 -1.56 -3.12
N ILE A 139 -3.42 -1.91 -1.85
CA ILE A 139 -3.77 -3.21 -1.27
C ILE A 139 -4.64 -2.92 -0.06
N ASP A 140 -5.94 -3.22 -0.14
CA ASP A 140 -6.89 -3.11 0.96
C ASP A 140 -7.26 -4.50 1.49
N MET A 141 -7.39 -4.60 2.81
CA MET A 141 -7.80 -5.83 3.48
C MET A 141 -9.19 -6.34 3.05
N THR A 142 -10.08 -5.49 2.55
CA THR A 142 -11.40 -5.95 2.06
C THR A 142 -11.31 -6.93 0.92
N ASP A 143 -10.26 -6.84 0.10
CA ASP A 143 -10.06 -7.79 -0.98
C ASP A 143 -9.79 -9.21 -0.44
N TYR A 144 -9.47 -9.35 0.85
CA TYR A 144 -9.21 -10.62 1.52
C TYR A 144 -10.38 -11.10 2.39
N ASP A 145 -11.54 -10.41 2.38
CA ASP A 145 -12.73 -10.76 3.19
C ASP A 145 -13.20 -12.20 2.99
N GLU A 146 -13.06 -12.71 1.77
CA GLU A 146 -13.43 -14.08 1.45
C GLU A 146 -12.45 -15.14 1.96
N ILE A 147 -11.29 -14.79 2.49
CA ILE A 147 -10.29 -15.77 2.97
C ILE A 147 -9.83 -15.53 4.41
N ARG A 148 -10.10 -14.35 4.99
CA ARG A 148 -9.84 -14.09 6.41
C ARG A 148 -11.00 -14.56 7.28
N THR A 149 -10.68 -14.93 8.53
CA THR A 149 -11.66 -15.43 9.51
C THR A 149 -11.67 -14.61 10.81
N CYS A 150 -10.60 -13.86 11.09
CA CYS A 150 -10.46 -13.12 12.35
C CYS A 150 -11.20 -11.77 12.37
N CYS A 151 -11.56 -11.22 11.22
CA CYS A 151 -12.21 -9.92 11.06
C CYS A 151 -13.12 -9.92 9.83
N SER A 152 -14.08 -8.99 9.78
CA SER A 152 -14.93 -8.72 8.62
C SER A 152 -14.96 -7.23 8.30
N ASP A 153 -15.32 -6.90 7.06
CA ASP A 153 -15.58 -5.55 6.58
C ASP A 153 -14.44 -4.54 6.90
N LYS A 154 -14.74 -3.55 7.74
CA LYS A 154 -13.85 -2.46 8.10
C LYS A 154 -12.90 -2.76 9.25
N SER A 155 -13.07 -3.90 9.91
CA SER A 155 -12.23 -4.33 11.03
C SER A 155 -10.91 -4.90 10.53
N ILE A 156 -9.84 -4.68 11.30
CA ILE A 156 -8.51 -5.23 11.04
C ILE A 156 -7.79 -5.50 12.34
N CYS A 157 -6.90 -6.50 12.34
CA CYS A 157 -5.98 -6.80 13.44
C CYS A 157 -4.63 -7.28 12.89
N HIS A 158 -3.65 -7.44 13.78
CA HIS A 158 -2.31 -7.93 13.43
C HIS A 158 -2.32 -9.30 12.72
N ARG A 159 -3.36 -10.13 12.93
CA ARG A 159 -3.47 -11.46 12.32
C ARG A 159 -3.71 -11.38 10.82
N CYS A 160 -4.79 -10.70 10.40
CA CYS A 160 -5.07 -10.53 8.98
C CYS A 160 -4.11 -9.56 8.28
N TRP A 161 -3.49 -8.62 9.00
CA TRP A 161 -2.44 -7.75 8.44
C TRP A 161 -1.27 -8.53 7.81
N LYS A 162 -1.01 -9.78 8.26
CA LYS A 162 0.01 -10.65 7.66
C LYS A 162 -0.21 -10.88 6.16
N TRP A 163 -1.44 -10.84 5.64
CA TRP A 163 -1.69 -10.89 4.18
C TRP A 163 -1.14 -9.65 3.47
N ILE A 164 -1.27 -8.46 4.08
CA ILE A 164 -0.67 -7.22 3.54
C ILE A 164 0.85 -7.34 3.51
N GLY A 165 1.45 -7.90 4.58
CA GLY A 165 2.89 -8.17 4.62
C GLY A 165 3.34 -9.10 3.49
N VAL A 166 2.69 -10.24 3.32
CA VAL A 166 2.99 -11.20 2.24
C VAL A 166 2.79 -10.56 0.87
N ALA A 167 1.73 -9.78 0.69
CA ALA A 167 1.47 -9.10 -0.57
C ALA A 167 2.55 -8.05 -0.89
N ALA A 168 3.01 -7.30 0.12
CA ALA A 168 4.09 -6.35 -0.02
C ALA A 168 5.42 -7.03 -0.38
N GLU A 169 5.77 -8.14 0.27
CA GLU A 169 6.97 -8.92 -0.04
C GLU A 169 6.98 -9.46 -1.48
N VAL A 170 5.88 -10.06 -1.93
CA VAL A 170 5.78 -10.57 -3.32
C VAL A 170 5.85 -9.44 -4.34
N LEU A 171 5.17 -8.33 -4.07
CA LEU A 171 5.13 -7.19 -4.98
C LEU A 171 6.49 -6.48 -5.03
N ASP A 172 7.13 -6.25 -3.89
CA ASP A 172 8.47 -5.64 -3.81
C ASP A 172 9.50 -6.49 -4.55
N MET A 173 9.51 -7.81 -4.33
CA MET A 173 10.35 -8.77 -5.07
C MET A 173 10.10 -8.67 -6.58
N THR A 174 8.84 -8.61 -7.03
CA THR A 174 8.50 -8.47 -8.44
C THR A 174 9.00 -7.14 -9.02
N LEU A 175 8.76 -6.02 -8.33
CA LEU A 175 9.17 -4.69 -8.77
C LEU A 175 10.69 -4.53 -8.84
N ARG A 176 11.43 -5.15 -7.91
CA ARG A 176 12.90 -5.09 -7.89
C ARG A 176 13.54 -6.07 -8.86
N GLU A 177 13.14 -7.33 -8.85
CA GLU A 177 13.82 -8.38 -9.62
C GLU A 177 13.39 -8.43 -11.08
N ASP A 178 12.11 -8.21 -11.38
CA ASP A 178 11.60 -8.32 -12.75
C ASP A 178 11.66 -6.97 -13.47
N PHE A 179 11.42 -5.86 -12.76
CA PHE A 179 11.38 -4.52 -13.35
C PHE A 179 12.58 -3.63 -12.98
N GLY A 180 13.45 -4.06 -12.06
CA GLY A 180 14.66 -3.31 -11.71
C GLY A 180 14.43 -2.01 -10.93
N PHE A 181 13.22 -1.77 -10.41
CA PHE A 181 12.90 -0.55 -9.68
C PHE A 181 13.59 -0.51 -8.32
N LYS A 182 13.99 0.69 -7.89
CA LYS A 182 14.84 0.90 -6.71
C LYS A 182 14.16 1.77 -5.66
N HIS A 183 13.46 2.81 -6.08
CA HIS A 183 12.85 3.83 -5.22
C HIS A 183 11.40 3.48 -4.94
N ILE A 184 11.22 2.48 -4.08
CA ILE A 184 9.92 1.98 -3.65
C ILE A 184 9.66 2.47 -2.23
N VAL A 185 8.49 3.08 -2.01
CA VAL A 185 8.02 3.49 -0.68
C VAL A 185 6.69 2.83 -0.39
N TRP A 186 6.63 2.05 0.68
CA TRP A 186 5.40 1.50 1.21
C TRP A 186 4.82 2.44 2.26
N VAL A 187 3.51 2.66 2.25
CA VAL A 187 2.84 3.64 3.11
C VAL A 187 1.57 3.03 3.68
N TYR A 188 1.48 2.94 4.99
CA TYR A 188 0.25 2.54 5.66
C TYR A 188 -0.90 3.49 5.29
N SER A 189 -2.06 2.95 4.91
CA SER A 189 -3.19 3.76 4.41
C SER A 189 -3.93 4.55 5.51
N GLY A 190 -3.52 4.37 6.77
CA GLY A 190 -4.13 4.94 7.98
C GLY A 190 -5.27 4.10 8.57
N ARG A 191 -5.63 2.98 7.92
CA ARG A 191 -6.67 2.07 8.43
C ARG A 191 -6.35 0.59 8.24
N ARG A 192 -6.47 0.08 7.02
CA ARG A 192 -6.52 -1.37 6.77
C ARG A 192 -5.80 -1.83 5.50
N GLY A 193 -4.99 -0.96 4.93
CA GLY A 193 -4.29 -1.24 3.68
C GLY A 193 -2.92 -0.60 3.66
N ILE A 194 -2.23 -0.81 2.55
CA ILE A 194 -0.92 -0.23 2.29
C ILE A 194 -0.84 0.22 0.84
N HIS A 195 -0.19 1.36 0.62
CA HIS A 195 0.07 1.89 -0.70
C HIS A 195 1.55 1.69 -1.04
N CYS A 196 1.84 1.32 -2.27
CA CYS A 196 3.20 1.31 -2.81
C CYS A 196 3.37 2.50 -3.75
N TRP A 197 4.47 3.23 -3.63
CA TRP A 197 4.86 4.33 -4.51
C TRP A 197 6.23 4.06 -5.12
N VAL A 198 6.27 3.76 -6.41
CA VAL A 198 7.50 3.56 -7.18
C VAL A 198 7.88 4.87 -7.88
N SER A 199 9.02 5.41 -7.48
CA SER A 199 9.49 6.75 -7.85
C SER A 199 10.65 6.73 -8.86
N ASP A 200 11.08 5.55 -9.33
CA ASP A 200 12.07 5.44 -10.41
C ASP A 200 11.67 6.25 -11.63
N GLN A 201 12.64 6.87 -12.32
CA GLN A 201 12.35 7.75 -13.45
C GLN A 201 11.60 7.03 -14.57
N GLU A 202 11.95 5.78 -14.83
CA GLU A 202 11.31 4.93 -15.85
C GLU A 202 9.86 4.63 -15.46
N ALA A 203 9.61 4.22 -14.21
CA ALA A 203 8.26 4.03 -13.67
C ALA A 203 7.43 5.32 -13.72
N PHE A 204 8.05 6.44 -13.38
CA PHE A 204 7.44 7.76 -13.29
C PHE A 204 6.87 8.24 -14.64
N VAL A 205 7.52 7.90 -15.74
CA VAL A 205 7.10 8.29 -17.10
C VAL A 205 6.35 7.18 -17.85
N LEU A 206 6.08 6.02 -17.23
CA LEU A 206 5.34 4.93 -17.89
C LEU A 206 3.98 5.41 -18.41
N ALA A 207 3.76 5.18 -19.70
CA ALA A 207 2.48 5.42 -20.37
C ALA A 207 1.41 4.40 -19.90
N ASP A 208 0.13 4.74 -20.08
CA ASP A 208 -0.99 3.92 -19.62
C ASP A 208 -0.95 2.47 -20.15
N ASP A 209 -0.58 2.25 -21.41
CA ASP A 209 -0.54 0.88 -21.96
C ASP A 209 0.59 0.04 -21.35
N ALA A 210 1.73 0.64 -21.06
CA ALA A 210 2.82 -0.03 -20.34
C ALA A 210 2.42 -0.32 -18.88
N ARG A 211 1.69 0.58 -18.22
CA ARG A 211 1.11 0.33 -16.89
C ARG A 211 0.12 -0.82 -16.91
N LYS A 212 -0.78 -0.87 -17.89
CA LYS A 212 -1.72 -2.00 -18.05
C LYS A 212 -1.00 -3.32 -18.25
N ALA A 213 0.05 -3.35 -19.08
CA ALA A 213 0.84 -4.55 -19.30
C ALA A 213 1.55 -5.01 -18.00
N LEU A 214 2.14 -4.07 -17.26
CA LEU A 214 2.77 -4.33 -15.98
C LEU A 214 1.77 -4.84 -14.93
N VAL A 215 0.59 -4.24 -14.84
CA VAL A 215 -0.47 -4.71 -13.95
C VAL A 215 -0.95 -6.10 -14.36
N GLY A 216 -1.09 -6.37 -15.66
CA GLY A 216 -1.44 -7.68 -16.18
C GLY A 216 -0.39 -8.77 -15.91
N TRP A 217 0.88 -8.40 -15.76
CA TRP A 217 1.96 -9.29 -15.31
C TRP A 217 1.82 -9.68 -13.84
N ILE A 218 1.41 -8.72 -13.01
CA ILE A 218 1.31 -8.88 -11.55
C ILE A 218 -0.01 -9.54 -11.15
N GLU A 219 -1.10 -9.27 -11.87
CA GLU A 219 -2.45 -9.73 -11.54
C GLU A 219 -2.65 -11.23 -11.85
N VAL A 220 -2.60 -12.04 -10.78
CA VAL A 220 -2.82 -13.49 -10.84
C VAL A 220 -4.25 -13.89 -10.48
N ILE A 221 -4.82 -13.24 -9.46
CA ILE A 221 -6.15 -13.55 -8.95
C ILE A 221 -7.18 -12.81 -9.81
N LYS A 222 -8.00 -13.58 -10.54
CA LYS A 222 -9.05 -13.10 -11.45
C LYS A 222 -10.34 -13.83 -11.17
N GLY A 223 -11.39 -13.11 -10.82
CA GLY A 223 -12.73 -13.69 -10.66
C GLY A 223 -13.64 -12.83 -9.80
N SER A 224 -14.95 -12.99 -9.98
CA SER A 224 -15.95 -12.26 -9.19
C SER A 224 -16.21 -12.93 -7.84
N ALA A 225 -16.99 -12.28 -6.97
CA ALA A 225 -17.42 -12.85 -5.69
C ALA A 225 -18.21 -14.18 -5.84
N ASN A 226 -18.81 -14.43 -7.02
CA ASN A 226 -19.61 -15.62 -7.29
C ASN A 226 -18.78 -16.80 -7.81
N GLN A 227 -17.46 -16.65 -7.95
CA GLN A 227 -16.57 -17.69 -8.46
C GLN A 227 -15.67 -18.22 -7.35
N ALA A 228 -15.80 -19.51 -7.05
CA ALA A 228 -14.92 -20.18 -6.09
C ALA A 228 -13.47 -20.22 -6.59
N LYS A 229 -13.23 -20.61 -7.84
CA LYS A 229 -11.89 -20.64 -8.44
C LYS A 229 -11.53 -19.29 -9.04
N LYS A 230 -10.42 -18.70 -8.58
CA LYS A 230 -9.94 -17.36 -9.00
C LYS A 230 -8.52 -17.35 -9.57
N VAL A 231 -7.83 -18.47 -9.56
CA VAL A 231 -6.51 -18.61 -10.18
C VAL A 231 -6.62 -19.63 -11.29
N THR A 232 -6.22 -19.23 -12.50
CA THR A 232 -6.19 -20.11 -13.67
C THR A 232 -4.93 -19.82 -14.49
N LEU A 233 -3.90 -20.66 -14.32
CA LEU A 233 -2.59 -20.47 -14.97
C LEU A 233 -2.29 -21.58 -15.99
N GLY A 234 -3.35 -22.12 -16.62
CA GLY A 234 -3.28 -23.23 -17.56
C GLY A 234 -3.16 -24.60 -16.88
N ALA A 235 -3.45 -25.64 -17.65
CA ALA A 235 -3.35 -27.04 -17.23
C ALA A 235 -2.21 -27.74 -17.97
N SER A 236 -1.73 -28.85 -17.41
CA SER A 236 -0.86 -29.76 -18.15
C SER A 236 -1.66 -30.42 -19.28
N ALA A 237 -1.08 -30.54 -20.46
CA ALA A 237 -1.61 -31.28 -21.60
C ALA A 237 -0.68 -32.46 -21.93
N PRO A 238 -1.15 -33.50 -22.65
CA PRO A 238 -0.28 -34.58 -23.11
C PRO A 238 0.92 -34.02 -23.90
N GLY A 239 2.14 -34.31 -23.42
CA GLY A 239 3.39 -33.78 -24.00
C GLY A 239 3.79 -32.36 -23.57
N PHE A 240 2.94 -31.64 -22.82
CA PHE A 240 3.21 -30.30 -22.32
C PHE A 240 2.92 -30.19 -20.82
N HIS A 241 3.96 -30.27 -20.00
CA HIS A 241 3.84 -30.06 -18.56
C HIS A 241 3.54 -28.60 -18.26
N ARG A 242 2.61 -28.36 -17.32
CA ARG A 242 2.38 -27.01 -16.79
C ARG A 242 3.71 -26.45 -16.29
N THR A 243 4.04 -25.25 -16.75
CA THR A 243 5.21 -24.51 -16.30
C THR A 243 4.75 -23.16 -15.80
N LEU A 244 4.89 -22.93 -14.49
CA LEU A 244 4.67 -21.61 -13.91
C LEU A 244 5.69 -20.62 -14.45
N HIS A 245 5.22 -19.39 -14.69
CA HIS A 245 6.09 -18.27 -15.00
C HIS A 245 7.17 -18.12 -13.89
N PRO A 246 8.44 -17.78 -14.22
CA PRO A 246 9.51 -17.67 -13.23
C PRO A 246 9.18 -16.82 -12.00
N SER A 247 8.50 -15.68 -12.18
CA SER A 247 8.08 -14.81 -11.07
C SER A 247 7.12 -15.53 -10.10
N LEU A 248 6.17 -16.30 -10.63
CA LEU A 248 5.24 -17.10 -9.82
C LEU A 248 5.94 -18.26 -9.14
N ARG A 249 6.87 -18.93 -9.82
CA ARG A 249 7.66 -20.01 -9.24
C ARG A 249 8.53 -19.50 -8.08
N ARG A 250 9.14 -18.33 -8.24
CA ARG A 250 9.96 -17.68 -7.20
C ARG A 250 9.12 -17.33 -5.97
N ALA A 251 7.93 -16.75 -6.16
CA ALA A 251 7.02 -16.44 -5.05
C ALA A 251 6.46 -17.70 -4.38
N LEU A 252 6.01 -18.67 -5.17
CA LEU A 252 5.38 -19.89 -4.68
C LEU A 252 6.37 -20.79 -3.95
N GLY A 253 7.55 -20.99 -4.52
CA GLY A 253 8.51 -22.01 -4.10
C GLY A 253 8.41 -23.29 -4.94
N HIS A 254 9.10 -24.33 -4.47
CA HIS A 254 9.18 -25.62 -5.14
C HIS A 254 8.48 -26.70 -4.30
N ASP A 255 8.10 -27.81 -4.94
CA ASP A 255 7.54 -29.00 -4.31
C ASP A 255 6.37 -28.70 -3.34
N ILE A 256 5.22 -28.35 -3.91
CA ILE A 256 4.01 -28.00 -3.15
C ILE A 256 3.56 -29.14 -2.21
N LEU A 257 3.78 -30.40 -2.61
CA LEU A 257 3.34 -31.58 -1.88
C LEU A 257 4.08 -31.73 -0.56
N THR A 258 5.42 -31.60 -0.59
CA THR A 258 6.22 -31.72 0.62
C THR A 258 6.20 -30.43 1.42
N ALA A 259 6.41 -29.28 0.77
CA ALA A 259 6.66 -28.02 1.47
C ALA A 259 5.48 -27.52 2.31
N THR A 260 4.24 -27.84 1.90
CA THR A 260 3.03 -27.38 2.60
C THR A 260 2.46 -28.40 3.59
N SER A 261 3.11 -29.57 3.76
CA SER A 261 2.73 -30.52 4.80
C SER A 261 3.01 -29.97 6.20
N SER A 262 2.17 -30.35 7.16
CA SER A 262 2.39 -30.05 8.58
C SER A 262 3.69 -30.62 9.15
N THR A 263 4.20 -31.70 8.54
CA THR A 263 5.42 -32.41 8.97
C THR A 263 6.70 -31.84 8.36
N ALA A 264 6.60 -30.90 7.41
CA ALA A 264 7.74 -30.34 6.72
C ALA A 264 8.50 -29.31 7.57
N HIS A 265 9.83 -29.32 7.46
CA HIS A 265 10.67 -28.33 8.14
C HIS A 265 10.52 -26.95 7.48
N ALA A 266 10.23 -25.91 8.27
CA ALA A 266 9.95 -24.56 7.80
C ALA A 266 11.05 -23.93 6.90
N ARG A 267 12.30 -24.40 7.01
CA ARG A 267 13.46 -23.87 6.28
C ARG A 267 13.40 -24.10 4.76
N HIS A 268 12.53 -24.99 4.28
CA HIS A 268 12.43 -25.33 2.86
C HIS A 268 11.23 -24.68 2.14
N ARG A 269 10.42 -23.88 2.83
CA ARG A 269 9.22 -23.25 2.23
C ARG A 269 9.58 -21.97 1.47
N GLY A 270 9.08 -21.86 0.25
CA GLY A 270 8.97 -20.58 -0.46
C GLY A 270 8.06 -19.59 0.30
N LEU A 271 8.07 -18.33 -0.13
CA LEU A 271 7.34 -17.25 0.54
C LEU A 271 5.85 -17.57 0.70
N LEU A 272 5.17 -17.91 -0.40
CA LEU A 272 3.73 -18.19 -0.36
C LEU A 272 3.39 -19.52 0.30
N GLN A 273 4.26 -20.53 0.18
CA GLN A 273 4.10 -21.80 0.92
C GLN A 273 4.15 -21.58 2.44
N ARG A 274 5.07 -20.73 2.90
CA ARG A 274 5.16 -20.36 4.32
C ARG A 274 3.92 -19.60 4.77
N ALA A 275 3.52 -18.58 4.01
CA ALA A 275 2.30 -17.83 4.27
C ALA A 275 1.08 -18.75 4.32
N PHE A 276 0.98 -19.72 3.40
CA PHE A 276 -0.16 -20.64 3.38
C PHE A 276 -0.22 -21.48 4.66
N VAL A 277 0.88 -22.07 5.08
CA VAL A 277 0.86 -22.89 6.31
C VAL A 277 0.64 -22.04 7.55
N ASP A 278 1.42 -20.97 7.73
CA ASP A 278 1.46 -20.23 8.98
C ASP A 278 0.23 -19.31 9.13
N LEU A 279 -0.25 -18.70 8.04
CA LEU A 279 -1.39 -17.78 8.04
C LEU A 279 -2.70 -18.50 7.71
N VAL A 280 -2.78 -19.21 6.59
CA VAL A 280 -4.06 -19.76 6.09
C VAL A 280 -4.48 -21.00 6.88
N LEU A 281 -3.55 -21.94 7.10
CA LEU A 281 -3.87 -23.20 7.77
C LEU A 281 -3.84 -23.08 9.30
N GLN A 282 -2.84 -22.42 9.87
CA GLN A 282 -2.62 -22.37 11.31
C GLN A 282 -3.31 -21.19 11.98
N ASP A 283 -2.97 -19.96 11.60
CA ASP A 283 -3.51 -18.78 12.28
C ASP A 283 -5.00 -18.61 11.99
N GLN A 284 -5.41 -18.63 10.73
CA GLN A 284 -6.78 -18.28 10.33
C GLN A 284 -7.70 -19.49 10.29
N ASP A 285 -7.14 -20.70 10.29
CA ASP A 285 -7.88 -21.97 10.23
C ASP A 285 -8.98 -21.91 9.15
N CYS A 286 -8.63 -21.41 7.95
CA CYS A 286 -9.56 -20.97 6.92
C CYS A 286 -10.54 -22.05 6.45
N PHE A 287 -10.19 -23.32 6.55
CA PHE A 287 -10.96 -24.47 6.09
C PHE A 287 -11.67 -25.22 7.21
N ARG A 288 -11.66 -24.72 8.46
CA ARG A 288 -12.36 -25.37 9.58
C ARG A 288 -13.86 -25.54 9.29
N GLU A 289 -14.51 -24.44 8.94
CA GLU A 289 -15.96 -24.39 8.72
C GLU A 289 -16.37 -25.15 7.46
N GLN A 290 -17.57 -25.77 7.49
CA GLN A 290 -18.06 -26.63 6.41
C GLN A 290 -18.09 -25.91 5.07
N GLU A 291 -18.70 -24.71 5.03
CA GLU A 291 -18.82 -23.87 3.84
C GLU A 291 -17.45 -23.59 3.20
N ARG A 292 -16.44 -23.33 4.03
CA ARG A 292 -15.07 -23.06 3.56
C ARG A 292 -14.38 -24.32 3.05
N SER A 293 -14.60 -25.47 3.70
CA SER A 293 -14.09 -26.74 3.19
C SER A 293 -14.79 -27.21 1.92
N ASP A 294 -16.06 -26.85 1.71
CA ASP A 294 -16.77 -27.12 0.46
C ASP A 294 -16.17 -26.30 -0.70
N VAL A 295 -15.82 -25.03 -0.43
CA VAL A 295 -15.03 -24.22 -1.37
C VAL A 295 -13.69 -24.91 -1.67
N LEU A 296 -12.95 -25.36 -0.65
CA LEU A 296 -11.69 -26.09 -0.88
C LEU A 296 -11.88 -27.32 -1.76
N LEU A 297 -12.90 -28.15 -1.50
CA LEU A 297 -13.21 -29.33 -2.34
C LEU A 297 -13.49 -28.94 -3.79
N SER A 298 -14.20 -27.82 -4.02
CA SER A 298 -14.51 -27.32 -5.36
C SER A 298 -13.28 -26.86 -6.16
N LEU A 299 -12.16 -26.58 -5.49
CA LEU A 299 -10.90 -26.17 -6.10
C LEU A 299 -10.02 -27.36 -6.50
N LEU A 300 -10.32 -28.56 -6.00
CA LEU A 300 -9.56 -29.79 -6.28
C LEU A 300 -9.97 -30.41 -7.64
N PRO A 301 -9.17 -31.34 -8.19
CA PRO A 301 -9.46 -31.94 -9.50
C PRO A 301 -10.77 -32.75 -9.51
N ALA A 302 -11.81 -32.21 -10.15
CA ALA A 302 -13.09 -32.88 -10.33
C ALA A 302 -12.99 -34.21 -11.13
N SER A 303 -11.89 -34.42 -11.86
CA SER A 303 -11.60 -35.67 -12.56
C SER A 303 -11.30 -36.86 -11.62
N ASP A 304 -11.07 -36.61 -10.33
CA ASP A 304 -10.80 -37.63 -9.30
C ASP A 304 -11.96 -37.72 -8.29
N ALA A 305 -13.17 -37.98 -8.78
CA ALA A 305 -14.40 -37.94 -7.98
C ALA A 305 -14.37 -38.89 -6.76
N GLU A 306 -13.73 -40.06 -6.89
CA GLU A 306 -13.60 -41.02 -5.78
C GLU A 306 -12.74 -40.44 -4.64
N ALA A 307 -11.64 -39.77 -4.97
CA ALA A 307 -10.79 -39.09 -4.01
C ALA A 307 -11.54 -37.97 -3.28
N LEU A 308 -12.31 -37.15 -4.02
CA LEU A 308 -13.10 -36.07 -3.43
C LEU A 308 -14.19 -36.61 -2.48
N ALA A 309 -14.88 -37.69 -2.85
CA ALA A 309 -15.87 -38.33 -1.98
C ALA A 309 -15.25 -38.86 -0.68
N LYS A 310 -14.03 -39.42 -0.74
CA LYS A 310 -13.29 -39.86 0.46
C LYS A 310 -12.93 -38.69 1.38
N LEU A 311 -12.47 -37.57 0.82
CA LEU A 311 -12.18 -36.36 1.60
C LEU A 311 -13.47 -35.84 2.27
N GLN A 312 -14.56 -35.73 1.51
CA GLN A 312 -15.85 -35.27 2.02
C GLN A 312 -16.36 -36.17 3.18
N ALA A 313 -16.27 -37.49 3.04
CA ALA A 313 -16.63 -38.42 4.10
C ALA A 313 -15.72 -38.29 5.34
N LYS A 314 -14.41 -38.12 5.14
CA LYS A 314 -13.44 -37.94 6.24
C LYS A 314 -13.67 -36.63 7.01
N TRP A 315 -14.17 -35.60 6.33
CA TRP A 315 -14.42 -34.28 6.90
C TRP A 315 -15.82 -34.11 7.47
N ALA A 316 -16.68 -35.14 7.41
CA ALA A 316 -17.95 -35.17 8.14
C ALA A 316 -17.76 -35.07 9.67
N ILE A 317 -16.57 -35.44 10.15
CA ILE A 317 -16.11 -35.15 11.51
C ILE A 317 -15.24 -33.88 11.45
N SER A 318 -15.44 -32.97 12.41
CA SER A 318 -14.70 -31.70 12.46
C SER A 318 -13.18 -31.93 12.50
N ARG A 319 -12.46 -31.23 11.64
CA ARG A 319 -11.00 -31.26 11.47
C ARG A 319 -10.48 -29.85 11.26
N SER A 320 -9.27 -29.56 11.73
CA SER A 320 -8.61 -28.28 11.45
C SER A 320 -8.19 -28.18 9.98
N SER A 321 -7.91 -26.97 9.52
CA SER A 321 -7.40 -26.69 8.18
C SER A 321 -6.10 -27.41 7.89
N VAL A 322 -5.20 -27.48 8.88
CA VAL A 322 -3.96 -28.26 8.79
C VAL A 322 -4.26 -29.72 8.49
N GLN A 323 -5.17 -30.34 9.27
CA GLN A 323 -5.56 -31.74 9.07
C GLN A 323 -6.24 -31.97 7.73
N LYS A 324 -7.16 -31.09 7.33
CA LYS A 324 -7.83 -31.17 6.01
C LYS A 324 -6.79 -31.06 4.88
N TRP A 325 -5.84 -30.14 4.98
CA TRP A 325 -4.78 -29.99 3.98
C TRP A 325 -3.86 -31.21 3.92
N ASP A 326 -3.43 -31.78 5.05
CA ASP A 326 -2.64 -33.02 5.05
C ASP A 326 -3.43 -34.20 4.44
N ASP A 327 -4.74 -34.29 4.67
CA ASP A 327 -5.60 -35.29 4.01
C ASP A 327 -5.59 -35.10 2.48
N VAL A 328 -5.67 -33.85 2.00
CA VAL A 328 -5.56 -33.51 0.58
C VAL A 328 -4.19 -33.93 0.02
N LEU A 329 -3.10 -33.64 0.73
CA LEU A 329 -1.75 -34.00 0.32
C LEU A 329 -1.56 -35.53 0.25
N GLU A 330 -2.08 -36.29 1.21
CA GLU A 330 -2.03 -37.76 1.23
C GLU A 330 -2.73 -38.35 0.00
N VAL A 331 -3.91 -37.81 -0.33
CA VAL A 331 -4.69 -38.21 -1.51
C VAL A 331 -3.95 -37.85 -2.80
N ALA A 332 -3.43 -36.63 -2.91
CA ALA A 332 -2.69 -36.16 -4.08
C ALA A 332 -1.40 -36.97 -4.32
N ALA A 333 -0.68 -37.35 -3.27
CA ALA A 333 0.51 -38.19 -3.36
C ALA A 333 0.20 -39.59 -3.91
N ARG A 334 -0.95 -40.15 -3.52
CA ARG A 334 -1.43 -41.48 -3.96
C ARG A 334 -2.23 -41.47 -5.26
N ALA A 335 -2.48 -40.28 -5.83
CA ALA A 335 -3.23 -40.16 -7.07
C ALA A 335 -2.56 -40.94 -8.22
N GLN A 336 -3.39 -41.45 -9.14
CA GLN A 336 -2.91 -42.11 -10.36
C GLN A 336 -1.95 -41.18 -11.12
N GLU A 337 -0.90 -41.74 -11.74
CA GLU A 337 0.14 -40.94 -12.41
C GLU A 337 -0.44 -39.95 -13.43
N ARG A 338 -1.47 -40.37 -14.17
CA ARG A 338 -2.19 -39.51 -15.14
C ARG A 338 -2.92 -38.31 -14.50
N LEU A 339 -3.30 -38.41 -13.22
CA LEU A 339 -4.03 -37.36 -12.49
C LEU A 339 -3.10 -36.48 -11.65
N ARG A 340 -1.88 -36.96 -11.32
CA ARG A 340 -0.92 -36.23 -10.48
C ARG A 340 -0.60 -34.81 -10.98
N PRO A 341 -0.45 -34.53 -12.30
CA PRO A 341 -0.26 -33.17 -12.78
C PRO A 341 -1.44 -32.23 -12.48
N ALA A 342 -2.68 -32.74 -12.54
CA ALA A 342 -3.88 -31.95 -12.22
C ALA A 342 -3.95 -31.66 -10.72
N TRP A 343 -3.59 -32.63 -9.87
CA TRP A 343 -3.48 -32.43 -8.42
C TRP A 343 -2.44 -31.40 -8.05
N VAL A 344 -1.20 -31.54 -8.53
CA VAL A 344 -0.15 -30.53 -8.30
C VAL A 344 -0.63 -29.16 -8.76
N ALA A 345 -1.26 -29.09 -9.94
CA ALA A 345 -1.73 -27.82 -10.46
C ALA A 345 -2.81 -27.16 -9.58
N ALA A 346 -3.76 -27.95 -9.08
CA ALA A 346 -4.79 -27.47 -8.15
C ALA A 346 -4.19 -26.96 -6.83
N LEU A 347 -3.21 -27.67 -6.26
CA LEU A 347 -2.55 -27.25 -5.02
C LEU A 347 -1.78 -25.94 -5.19
N GLU A 348 -1.05 -25.77 -6.30
CA GLU A 348 -0.39 -24.51 -6.64
C GLU A 348 -1.41 -23.37 -6.78
N ASP A 349 -2.52 -23.59 -7.49
CA ASP A 349 -3.59 -22.60 -7.67
C ASP A 349 -4.22 -22.20 -6.33
N ILE A 350 -4.48 -23.17 -5.45
CA ILE A 350 -5.06 -22.92 -4.11
C ILE A 350 -4.10 -22.08 -3.27
N VAL A 351 -2.80 -22.43 -3.21
CA VAL A 351 -1.84 -21.63 -2.45
C VAL A 351 -1.79 -20.20 -2.97
N LEU A 352 -1.72 -20.01 -4.29
CA LEU A 352 -1.76 -18.68 -4.91
C LEU A 352 -3.06 -17.93 -4.56
N GLN A 353 -4.22 -18.56 -4.67
CA GLN A 353 -5.51 -17.91 -4.41
C GLN A 353 -5.65 -17.38 -2.98
N TYR A 354 -5.05 -18.09 -2.02
CA TYR A 354 -5.14 -17.76 -0.60
C TYR A 354 -3.99 -16.89 -0.08
N THR A 355 -2.93 -16.66 -0.86
CA THR A 355 -1.73 -15.94 -0.37
C THR A 355 -1.14 -14.91 -1.32
N TYR A 356 -1.45 -14.97 -2.61
CA TYR A 356 -0.91 -14.04 -3.60
C TYR A 356 -1.52 -12.64 -3.45
N PRO A 357 -0.76 -11.55 -3.75
CA PRO A 357 -1.26 -10.19 -3.71
C PRO A 357 -2.60 -9.99 -4.43
N ARG A 358 -3.52 -9.32 -3.75
CA ARG A 358 -4.74 -8.73 -4.32
C ARG A 358 -4.52 -7.22 -4.41
N ILE A 359 -4.45 -6.68 -5.62
CA ILE A 359 -4.19 -5.27 -5.88
C ILE A 359 -5.43 -4.61 -6.50
N ASP A 360 -5.72 -3.36 -6.12
CA ASP A 360 -6.65 -2.54 -6.90
C ASP A 360 -5.96 -2.14 -8.22
N SER A 361 -6.30 -2.90 -9.27
CA SER A 361 -5.65 -2.78 -10.57
C SER A 361 -5.98 -1.45 -11.26
N GLU A 362 -7.12 -0.82 -10.97
CA GLU A 362 -7.52 0.45 -11.61
C GLU A 362 -6.70 1.64 -11.10
N VAL A 363 -6.25 1.60 -9.84
CA VAL A 363 -5.35 2.61 -9.24
C VAL A 363 -3.99 2.66 -9.96
N SER A 364 -3.59 1.52 -10.53
CA SER A 364 -2.27 1.28 -11.11
C SER A 364 -2.22 1.52 -12.64
N LYS A 365 -3.32 1.26 -13.36
CA LYS A 365 -3.38 1.22 -14.84
C LYS A 365 -3.27 2.58 -15.55
N ARG A 366 -3.64 3.69 -14.90
CA ARG A 366 -3.70 5.01 -15.56
C ARG A 366 -2.88 6.06 -14.84
N GLN A 367 -2.33 7.01 -15.58
CA GLN A 367 -1.60 8.14 -15.01
C GLN A 367 -2.52 9.14 -14.29
N ASN A 368 -3.80 9.23 -14.62
CA ASN A 368 -4.69 10.26 -14.04
C ASN A 368 -5.30 9.93 -12.67
N HIS A 369 -4.95 8.77 -12.09
CA HIS A 369 -5.46 8.35 -10.79
C HIS A 369 -4.78 9.15 -9.66
N LEU A 370 -5.55 9.53 -8.64
CA LEU A 370 -5.03 10.17 -7.43
C LEU A 370 -4.98 9.18 -6.28
N LEU A 371 -3.92 9.22 -5.49
CA LEU A 371 -3.78 8.36 -4.32
C LEU A 371 -3.46 9.20 -3.09
N LYS A 372 -3.97 8.77 -1.93
CA LYS A 372 -3.81 9.47 -0.65
C LYS A 372 -2.32 9.71 -0.36
N ALA A 373 -1.99 10.94 0.01
CA ALA A 373 -0.61 11.33 0.25
C ALA A 373 -0.02 10.64 1.50
N PRO A 374 1.29 10.35 1.53
CA PRO A 374 1.98 10.00 2.77
C PRO A 374 1.81 11.09 3.82
N PHE A 375 1.82 10.68 5.09
CA PHE A 375 1.70 11.52 6.28
C PHE A 375 0.36 12.27 6.47
N VAL A 376 -0.67 12.04 5.64
CA VAL A 376 -2.01 12.58 5.99
C VAL A 376 -2.61 11.81 7.15
N VAL A 377 -3.50 12.47 7.89
CA VAL A 377 -4.28 11.83 8.95
C VAL A 377 -5.48 11.14 8.33
N HIS A 378 -5.76 9.90 8.72
CA HIS A 378 -6.97 9.22 8.31
C HIS A 378 -8.17 9.74 9.14
N PRO A 379 -9.23 10.28 8.51
CA PRO A 379 -10.25 11.06 9.21
C PRO A 379 -11.06 10.23 10.22
N SER A 380 -11.26 8.93 9.97
CA SER A 380 -12.03 8.06 10.89
C SER A 380 -11.21 7.35 11.96
N THR A 381 -9.88 7.44 11.91
CA THR A 381 -9.02 6.66 12.83
C THR A 381 -8.02 7.53 13.58
N GLY A 382 -7.81 8.78 13.14
CA GLY A 382 -6.78 9.66 13.67
C GLY A 382 -5.35 9.20 13.37
N ARG A 383 -5.15 8.03 12.75
CA ARG A 383 -3.82 7.47 12.46
C ARG A 383 -3.17 8.21 11.29
N ILE A 384 -1.87 8.46 11.43
CA ILE A 384 -1.07 9.07 10.38
C ILE A 384 -0.66 8.00 9.36
N CYS A 385 -0.76 8.32 8.06
CA CYS A 385 -0.37 7.44 6.96
C CYS A 385 1.16 7.37 6.84
N VAL A 386 1.81 6.58 7.70
CA VAL A 386 3.27 6.53 7.81
C VAL A 386 3.92 5.65 6.74
N PRO A 387 5.08 6.06 6.17
CA PRO A 387 5.94 5.17 5.39
C PRO A 387 6.47 4.01 6.24
N LEU A 388 6.67 2.85 5.62
CA LEU A 388 7.21 1.65 6.24
C LEU A 388 8.31 1.08 5.34
N GLU A 389 9.42 0.64 5.95
CA GLU A 389 10.40 -0.21 5.27
C GLU A 389 9.83 -1.63 5.12
N LEU A 390 10.27 -2.35 4.09
CA LEU A 390 9.72 -3.68 3.75
C LEU A 390 9.74 -4.64 4.95
N GLU A 391 10.86 -4.65 5.69
CA GLU A 391 11.08 -5.53 6.84
C GLU A 391 10.16 -5.21 8.03
N GLN A 392 9.59 -4.00 8.07
CA GLN A 392 8.70 -3.57 9.15
C GLN A 392 7.26 -3.99 8.91
N ILE A 393 6.86 -4.17 7.64
CA ILE A 393 5.45 -4.33 7.25
C ILE A 393 4.85 -5.57 7.91
N GLN A 394 5.53 -6.71 7.87
CA GLN A 394 4.95 -7.96 8.39
C GLN A 394 4.68 -7.92 9.91
N SER A 395 5.52 -7.21 10.67
CA SER A 395 5.39 -7.04 12.12
C SER A 395 4.56 -5.83 12.54
N PHE A 396 4.18 -4.96 11.61
CA PHE A 396 3.43 -3.75 11.90
C PHE A 396 2.02 -4.10 12.38
N ASP A 397 1.61 -3.59 13.54
CA ASP A 397 0.24 -3.72 14.01
C ASP A 397 -0.56 -2.48 13.60
N PRO A 398 -1.51 -2.58 12.64
CA PRO A 398 -2.28 -1.43 12.17
C PRO A 398 -3.15 -0.79 13.27
N GLN A 399 -3.39 -1.48 14.39
CA GLN A 399 -4.17 -0.97 15.51
C GLN A 399 -3.34 -0.08 16.45
N THR A 400 -2.05 -0.37 16.61
CA THR A 400 -1.22 0.20 17.69
C THR A 400 0.10 0.82 17.24
N SER A 401 0.66 0.40 16.10
CA SER A 401 1.99 0.82 15.65
C SER A 401 2.03 2.19 14.97
N ALA A 402 0.91 2.62 14.37
CA ALA A 402 0.82 3.93 13.71
C ALA A 402 0.57 5.04 14.74
N PRO A 403 1.37 6.12 14.77
CA PRO A 403 1.08 7.26 15.62
C PRO A 403 -0.24 7.92 15.19
N THR A 404 -1.00 8.40 16.18
CA THR A 404 -2.21 9.19 15.94
C THR A 404 -1.91 10.68 15.98
N VAL A 405 -2.77 11.47 15.35
CA VAL A 405 -2.71 12.94 15.42
C VAL A 405 -2.79 13.43 16.87
N GLU A 406 -3.64 12.81 17.69
CA GLU A 406 -3.76 13.13 19.11
C GLU A 406 -2.45 12.87 19.86
N GLN A 407 -1.85 11.69 19.65
CA GLN A 407 -0.59 11.32 20.30
C GLN A 407 0.53 12.30 19.96
N VAL A 408 0.74 12.62 18.67
CA VAL A 408 1.85 13.51 18.28
C VAL A 408 1.65 14.94 18.77
N LEU A 409 0.41 15.40 18.93
CA LEU A 409 0.11 16.72 19.50
C LEU A 409 0.32 16.75 21.02
N GLN A 410 -0.03 15.66 21.73
CA GLN A 410 0.27 15.52 23.16
C GLN A 410 1.78 15.50 23.41
N GLU A 411 2.53 14.74 22.60
CA GLU A 411 4.01 14.70 22.66
C GLU A 411 4.59 16.10 22.41
N LEU A 412 4.03 16.87 21.46
CA LEU A 412 4.49 18.23 21.18
C LEU A 412 4.26 19.20 22.35
N ASN A 413 3.11 19.12 23.02
CA ASN A 413 2.78 19.99 24.16
C ASN A 413 3.66 19.71 25.39
N GLN A 414 4.21 18.50 25.51
CA GLN A 414 5.14 18.15 26.59
C GLN A 414 6.55 18.73 26.38
N VAL A 415 6.87 19.18 25.17
CA VAL A 415 8.14 19.82 24.86
C VAL A 415 8.05 21.32 25.15
N ALA A 416 8.60 21.75 26.29
CA ALA A 416 8.56 23.13 26.80
C ALA A 416 9.17 24.21 25.86
N GLU A 417 9.93 23.83 24.83
CA GLU A 417 10.59 24.73 23.87
C GLU A 417 10.43 24.22 22.43
N ALA A 418 9.19 24.15 21.93
CA ALA A 418 8.92 23.91 20.53
C ALA A 418 8.86 25.25 19.77
N SER A 419 10.04 25.77 19.41
CA SER A 419 10.22 27.03 18.67
C SER A 419 11.24 26.86 17.54
N GLY A 420 11.04 25.82 16.72
CA GLY A 420 11.95 25.49 15.62
C GLY A 420 11.25 24.86 14.42
N HIS A 421 11.92 24.90 13.26
CA HIS A 421 11.51 24.08 12.11
C HIS A 421 11.64 22.58 12.44
N ASN A 422 10.77 21.74 11.85
CA ASN A 422 10.75 20.28 11.99
C ASN A 422 10.34 19.74 13.37
N GLU A 423 9.24 20.23 13.94
CA GLU A 423 8.78 19.81 15.28
C GLU A 423 8.40 18.33 15.37
N TRP A 424 8.11 17.67 14.23
CA TRP A 424 7.95 16.22 14.14
C TRP A 424 9.18 15.44 14.62
N GLU A 425 10.37 16.03 14.67
CA GLU A 425 11.59 15.40 15.19
C GLU A 425 11.50 15.05 16.68
N LYS A 426 10.58 15.71 17.40
CA LYS A 426 10.36 15.52 18.84
C LYS A 426 9.16 14.63 19.16
N THR A 427 8.56 14.01 18.14
CA THR A 427 7.38 13.15 18.28
C THR A 427 7.69 11.73 17.80
N SER A 428 6.76 10.82 18.07
CA SER A 428 6.70 9.46 17.53
C SER A 428 6.67 9.39 16.01
N LEU A 429 6.50 10.53 15.31
CA LEU A 429 6.56 10.61 13.86
C LEU A 429 8.00 10.62 13.30
N ARG A 430 9.00 10.99 14.12
CA ARG A 430 10.42 11.09 13.74
C ARG A 430 10.96 9.91 12.93
N PRO A 431 10.86 8.64 13.36
CA PRO A 431 11.47 7.53 12.64
C PRO A 431 10.93 7.40 11.21
N PHE A 432 9.63 7.64 11.02
CA PHE A 432 8.97 7.52 9.72
C PHE A 432 9.37 8.64 8.76
N VAL A 433 9.51 9.88 9.24
CA VAL A 433 9.99 10.99 8.41
C VAL A 433 11.48 10.81 8.07
N ALA A 434 12.30 10.37 9.01
CA ALA A 434 13.71 10.11 8.78
C ALA A 434 13.95 9.05 7.71
N GLN A 435 13.17 7.95 7.72
CA GLN A 435 13.19 6.93 6.65
C GLN A 435 12.80 7.53 5.30
N PHE A 436 11.70 8.30 5.28
CA PHE A 436 11.22 8.93 4.06
C PHE A 436 12.25 9.91 3.46
N ASP A 437 12.90 10.71 4.30
CA ASP A 437 13.96 11.64 3.88
C ASP A 437 15.15 10.92 3.23
N GLN A 438 15.50 9.71 3.69
CA GLN A 438 16.53 8.91 3.04
C GLN A 438 16.13 8.51 1.62
N VAL A 439 14.86 8.15 1.39
CA VAL A 439 14.34 7.85 0.06
C VAL A 439 14.39 9.08 -0.82
N CYS A 440 13.89 10.23 -0.33
CA CYS A 440 13.94 11.50 -1.03
C CYS A 440 15.37 11.87 -1.46
N ALA A 441 16.34 11.73 -0.56
CA ALA A 441 17.74 12.01 -0.84
C ALA A 441 18.33 11.06 -1.90
N ARG A 442 17.92 9.78 -1.94
CA ARG A 442 18.32 8.84 -3.00
C ARG A 442 17.74 9.25 -4.37
N ILE A 443 16.46 9.63 -4.42
CA ILE A 443 15.80 10.09 -5.65
C ILE A 443 16.47 11.35 -6.21
N VAL A 444 16.69 12.37 -5.36
CA VAL A 444 17.33 13.63 -5.77
C VAL A 444 18.77 13.39 -6.26
N ARG A 445 19.56 12.59 -5.55
CA ARG A 445 20.93 12.25 -5.98
C ARG A 445 20.95 11.57 -7.34
N GLN A 446 20.06 10.61 -7.59
CA GLN A 446 19.98 9.95 -8.88
C GLN A 446 19.56 10.92 -10.00
N ALA A 447 18.59 11.80 -9.75
CA ALA A 447 18.16 12.79 -10.73
C ALA A 447 19.30 13.77 -11.09
N GLN A 448 20.10 14.19 -10.11
CA GLN A 448 21.27 15.02 -10.34
C GLN A 448 22.34 14.31 -11.16
N GLU A 449 22.63 13.04 -10.85
CA GLU A 449 23.61 12.27 -11.60
C GLU A 449 23.19 12.08 -13.06
N GLN A 450 21.91 11.77 -13.31
CA GLN A 450 21.38 11.66 -14.67
C GLN A 450 21.54 12.97 -15.46
N LYS A 451 21.30 14.13 -14.83
CA LYS A 451 21.54 15.43 -15.46
C LYS A 451 23.01 15.68 -15.79
N ARG A 452 23.93 15.32 -14.88
CA ARG A 452 25.38 15.46 -15.11
C ARG A 452 25.87 14.59 -16.25
N VAL A 453 25.38 13.35 -16.34
CA VAL A 453 25.68 12.43 -17.45
C VAL A 453 25.17 13.00 -18.78
N ALA A 454 23.92 13.47 -18.83
CA ALA A 454 23.35 14.06 -20.04
C ALA A 454 24.11 15.33 -20.49
N GLN A 455 24.54 16.17 -19.55
CA GLN A 455 25.34 17.36 -19.86
C GLN A 455 26.71 17.00 -20.43
N ARG A 456 27.40 15.98 -19.90
CA ARG A 456 28.69 15.51 -20.42
C ARG A 456 28.55 14.98 -21.85
N GLN A 457 27.54 14.15 -22.11
CA GLN A 457 27.28 13.61 -23.45
C GLN A 457 26.94 14.69 -24.47
N SER A 458 26.31 15.79 -24.05
CA SER A 458 26.02 16.93 -24.91
C SER A 458 27.24 17.80 -25.25
N LEU A 459 28.34 17.67 -24.51
CA LEU A 459 29.57 18.45 -24.71
C LEU A 459 30.65 17.67 -25.50
N ASP A 460 30.43 16.38 -25.76
CA ASP A 460 31.29 15.52 -26.59
C ASP A 460 30.92 15.57 -28.10
N PHE A 461 30.02 16.48 -28.49
CA PHE A 461 29.71 16.86 -29.89
C PHE A 461 30.19 18.28 -30.15
#